data_AF-A0A143X4Z5-F1
#
_entry.id   AF-A0A143X4Z5-F1
#
_cell.length_a   1.000
_cell.length_b   1.000
_cell.length_c   1.000
_cell.angle_alpha   90.00
_cell.angle_beta   90.00
_cell.angle_gamma   90.00
#
_symmetry.space_group_name_H-M   'P 1'
#
loop_
_entity.id
_entity.type
_entity.pdbx_description
1 polymer ?
#
loop_
_entity_poly.entity_id
_entity_poly.type
_entity_poly.pdbx_seq_one_letter_code
_entity_poly.pdbx_strand_id
1 'polypeptide(L)'
;MIRPARSIRHHKAVNFDLRTNELRKAFGEPGRRKAYRQIGAFLSEHGFEHRQGSGYRSTSALTDLEAIVLASRLYETHEWLLDCTSTFDVTNIGEEYDMDAIVRRHARRLRQRSCI
;
A
#
# COMPACT_ATOMS: atom_id res chain seq x y z
N MET A 1 -22.60 26.58 19.61
CA MET A 1 -21.94 26.10 18.37
C MET A 1 -21.41 24.70 18.62
N ILE A 2 -21.93 23.68 17.94
CA ILE A 2 -21.42 22.31 18.03
C ILE A 2 -20.16 22.26 17.16
N ARG A 3 -18.99 21.98 17.75
CA ARG A 3 -17.79 21.71 16.95
C ARG A 3 -18.05 20.42 16.17
N PRO A 4 -17.87 20.39 14.84
CA PRO A 4 -18.00 19.15 14.10
C PRO A 4 -17.00 18.14 14.68
N ALA A 5 -17.45 16.90 14.88
CA ALA A 5 -16.58 15.83 15.33
C ALA A 5 -15.39 15.73 14.35
N ARG A 6 -14.18 15.91 14.86
CA ARG A 6 -12.97 15.81 14.05
C ARG A 6 -12.88 14.38 13.51
N SER A 7 -12.85 14.23 12.20
CA SER A 7 -12.69 12.93 11.55
C SER A 7 -11.36 12.30 11.96
N ILE A 8 -11.41 11.04 12.39
CA ILE A 8 -10.22 10.29 12.80
C ILE A 8 -9.36 10.04 11.56
N ARG A 9 -8.05 10.24 11.70
CA ARG A 9 -7.06 10.03 10.64
C ARG A 9 -6.02 9.02 11.10
N HIS A 10 -5.66 8.12 10.20
CA HIS A 10 -4.59 7.14 10.39
C HIS A 10 -3.68 7.13 9.16
N HIS A 11 -2.41 6.78 9.34
CA HIS A 11 -1.64 6.32 8.19
C HIS A 11 -2.34 5.10 7.58
N LYS A 12 -2.25 4.97 6.26
CA LYS A 12 -2.90 3.91 5.49
C LYS A 12 -1.85 3.00 4.91
N ALA A 13 -2.07 1.70 4.97
CA ALA A 13 -1.39 0.73 4.12
C ALA A 13 -2.33 0.33 2.98
N VAL A 14 -1.80 0.27 1.76
CA VAL A 14 -2.46 -0.31 0.59
C VAL A 14 -1.75 -1.61 0.24
N ASN A 15 -2.50 -2.69 0.06
CA ASN A 15 -2.00 -3.95 -0.49
C ASN A 15 -2.95 -4.40 -1.59
N PHE A 16 -2.43 -4.90 -2.70
CA PHE A 16 -3.26 -5.38 -3.80
C PHE A 16 -2.71 -6.65 -4.43
N ASP A 17 -3.57 -7.38 -5.11
CA ASP A 17 -3.17 -8.47 -5.99
C ASP A 17 -3.91 -8.40 -7.33
N LEU A 18 -3.25 -8.85 -8.39
CA LEU A 18 -3.75 -8.79 -9.76
C LEU A 18 -3.87 -10.20 -10.33
N ARG A 19 -5.01 -10.48 -10.96
CA ARG A 19 -5.28 -11.73 -11.70
C ARG A 19 -4.36 -11.81 -12.91
N THR A 20 -3.32 -12.64 -12.81
CA THR A 20 -2.29 -12.80 -13.85
C THR A 20 -2.85 -13.07 -15.25
N ASN A 21 -3.92 -13.88 -15.35
CA ASN A 21 -4.53 -14.21 -16.63
C ASN A 21 -5.22 -13.01 -17.28
N GLU A 22 -6.00 -12.23 -16.53
CA GLU A 22 -6.67 -11.03 -17.05
C GLU A 22 -5.64 -9.93 -17.37
N LEU A 23 -4.60 -9.81 -16.54
CA LEU A 23 -3.51 -8.87 -16.77
C LEU A 23 -2.76 -9.19 -18.07
N ARG A 24 -2.55 -10.48 -18.36
CA ARG A 24 -1.96 -10.93 -19.62
C ARG A 24 -2.85 -10.65 -20.81
N LYS A 25 -4.18 -10.78 -20.69
CA LYS A 25 -5.11 -10.39 -21.77
C LYS A 25 -5.06 -8.88 -22.03
N ALA A 26 -4.99 -8.07 -20.97
CA ALA A 26 -4.96 -6.61 -21.08
C ALA A 26 -3.64 -6.05 -21.60
N PHE A 27 -2.50 -6.70 -21.33
CA PHE A 27 -1.17 -6.12 -21.58
C PHE A 27 -0.15 -7.04 -22.29
N GLY A 28 -0.46 -8.31 -22.53
CA GLY A 28 0.50 -9.31 -23.01
C GLY A 28 1.52 -9.77 -21.96
N GLU A 29 2.51 -10.56 -22.39
CA GLU A 29 3.55 -11.16 -21.52
C GLU A 29 4.37 -10.17 -20.66
N PRO A 30 4.75 -8.94 -21.11
CA PRO A 30 5.42 -7.97 -20.23
C PRO A 30 4.46 -7.18 -19.31
N GLY A 31 3.17 -7.52 -19.31
CA GLY A 31 2.10 -6.71 -18.73
C GLY A 31 2.19 -6.47 -17.24
N ARG A 32 2.65 -7.47 -16.47
CA ARG A 32 2.74 -7.38 -15.01
C ARG A 32 3.61 -6.22 -14.55
N ARG A 33 4.80 -6.06 -15.13
CA ARG A 33 5.72 -5.00 -14.75
C ARG A 33 5.16 -3.61 -15.09
N LYS A 34 4.44 -3.48 -16.21
CA LYS A 34 3.80 -2.23 -16.61
C LYS A 34 2.66 -1.86 -15.65
N ALA A 35 1.79 -2.82 -15.33
CA ALA A 35 0.68 -2.65 -14.40
C ALA A 35 1.14 -2.20 -13.00
N TYR A 36 2.11 -2.91 -12.42
CA TYR A 36 2.67 -2.55 -11.11
C TYR A 36 3.33 -1.16 -11.13
N ARG A 37 3.98 -0.79 -12.25
CA ARG A 37 4.57 0.55 -12.41
C ARG A 37 3.50 1.65 -12.48
N GLN A 38 2.39 1.41 -13.17
CA GLN A 38 1.28 2.36 -13.27
C GLN A 38 0.63 2.61 -11.91
N ILE A 39 0.26 1.54 -11.20
CA ILE A 39 -0.29 1.64 -9.83
C ILE A 39 0.72 2.34 -8.90
N GLY A 40 1.99 1.93 -8.96
CA GLY A 40 3.03 2.50 -8.12
C GLY A 40 3.29 3.98 -8.38
N ALA A 41 3.27 4.42 -9.64
CA ALA A 41 3.40 5.83 -10.00
C ALA A 41 2.22 6.64 -9.46
N PHE A 42 0.98 6.16 -9.66
CA PHE A 42 -0.22 6.80 -9.13
C PHE A 42 -0.16 6.95 -7.61
N LEU A 43 0.15 5.86 -6.89
CA LEU A 43 0.24 5.88 -5.43
C LEU A 43 1.34 6.84 -4.95
N SER A 44 2.50 6.84 -5.61
CA SER A 44 3.61 7.74 -5.27
C SER A 44 3.24 9.21 -5.44
N GLU A 45 2.57 9.55 -6.53
CA GLU A 45 2.05 10.91 -6.77
C GLU A 45 1.04 11.35 -5.71
N HIS A 46 0.28 10.41 -5.16
CA HIS A 46 -0.74 10.66 -4.13
C HIS A 46 -0.23 10.45 -2.70
N GLY A 47 1.08 10.56 -2.49
CA GLY A 47 1.66 10.55 -1.15
C GLY A 47 1.73 9.17 -0.50
N PHE A 48 1.99 8.13 -1.30
CA PHE A 48 2.32 6.81 -0.78
C PHE A 48 3.76 6.42 -1.10
N GLU A 49 4.43 5.79 -0.14
CA GLU A 49 5.76 5.19 -0.31
C GLU A 49 5.64 3.70 -0.56
N HIS A 50 6.39 3.21 -1.56
CA HIS A 50 6.51 1.77 -1.80
C HIS A 50 7.27 1.09 -0.66
N ARG A 51 6.80 -0.10 -0.24
CA ARG A 51 7.42 -0.88 0.84
C ARG A 51 7.99 -2.19 0.33
N GLN A 52 7.15 -3.03 -0.25
CA GLN A 52 7.54 -4.32 -0.82
C GLN A 52 6.46 -4.79 -1.79
N GLY A 53 6.83 -5.47 -2.88
CA GLY A 53 5.83 -6.08 -3.77
C GLY A 53 4.70 -5.13 -4.17
N SER A 54 3.46 -5.48 -3.82
CA SER A 54 2.25 -4.68 -4.01
C SER A 54 1.83 -3.83 -2.79
N GLY A 55 2.70 -3.72 -1.78
CA GLY A 55 2.47 -2.99 -0.53
C GLY A 55 3.01 -1.57 -0.55
N TYR A 56 2.15 -0.62 -0.17
CA TYR A 56 2.42 0.81 -0.06
C TYR A 56 1.93 1.37 1.27
N ARG A 57 2.53 2.46 1.74
CA ARG A 57 2.07 3.21 2.94
C ARG A 57 1.83 4.67 2.61
N SER A 58 0.87 5.34 3.24
CA SER A 58 0.72 6.77 3.13
C SER A 58 1.80 7.53 3.93
N THR A 59 2.32 8.61 3.36
CA THR A 59 3.29 9.52 4.02
C THR A 59 2.64 10.44 5.03
N SER A 60 1.31 10.59 4.97
CA SER A 60 0.49 11.36 5.91
C SER A 60 -0.77 10.60 6.31
N ALA A 61 -1.34 10.95 7.46
CA ALA A 61 -2.56 10.32 7.94
C ALA A 61 -3.78 10.78 7.11
N LEU A 62 -4.60 9.83 6.68
CA LEU A 62 -5.82 10.03 5.90
C LEU A 62 -7.05 9.59 6.70
N THR A 63 -8.18 10.21 6.42
CA THR A 63 -9.49 9.68 6.80
C THR A 63 -9.84 8.47 5.93
N ASP A 64 -10.83 7.68 6.36
CA ASP A 64 -11.34 6.56 5.54
C ASP A 64 -11.95 7.07 4.22
N LEU A 65 -12.66 8.19 4.25
CA LEU A 65 -13.25 8.80 3.06
C LEU A 65 -12.18 9.24 2.05
N GLU A 66 -11.10 9.87 2.50
CA GLU A 66 -9.99 10.26 1.61
C GLU A 66 -9.33 9.04 0.97
N ALA A 67 -9.17 7.95 1.73
CA ALA A 67 -8.61 6.72 1.19
C ALA A 67 -9.54 6.06 0.16
N ILE A 68 -10.86 6.05 0.40
CA ILE A 68 -11.87 5.57 -0.55
C ILE A 68 -11.83 6.39 -1.84
N VAL A 69 -11.83 7.72 -1.73
CA VAL A 69 -11.78 8.62 -2.90
C VAL A 69 -10.51 8.39 -3.72
N LEU A 70 -9.36 8.21 -3.06
CA LEU A 70 -8.10 7.91 -3.74
C LEU A 70 -8.15 6.56 -4.46
N ALA A 71 -8.70 5.52 -3.82
CA ALA A 71 -8.86 4.21 -4.43
C ALA A 71 -9.82 4.27 -5.64
N SER A 72 -10.94 4.99 -5.54
CA SER A 72 -11.86 5.21 -6.66
C SER A 72 -11.16 5.88 -7.83
N ARG A 73 -10.38 6.94 -7.58
CA ARG A 73 -9.60 7.63 -8.62
C ARG A 73 -8.55 6.73 -9.28
N LEU A 74 -7.94 5.82 -8.53
CA LEU A 74 -7.00 4.84 -9.10
C LEU A 74 -7.70 3.96 -10.14
N TYR A 75 -8.89 3.45 -9.82
CA TYR A 75 -9.68 2.62 -10.72
C TYR A 75 -10.21 3.40 -11.92
N GLU A 76 -10.62 4.65 -11.73
CA GLU A 76 -11.02 5.55 -12.82
C GLU A 76 -9.84 5.86 -13.77
N THR A 77 -8.65 6.08 -13.22
CA THR A 77 -7.44 6.40 -14.02
C THR A 77 -6.94 5.18 -14.80
N HIS A 78 -7.20 3.98 -14.29
CA HIS A 78 -6.69 2.73 -14.82
C HIS A 78 -7.83 1.71 -14.93
N GLU A 79 -8.72 1.91 -15.91
CA GLU A 79 -9.94 1.11 -16.09
C GLU A 79 -9.71 -0.41 -16.10
N TRP A 80 -8.55 -0.87 -16.61
CA TRP A 80 -8.14 -2.28 -16.62
C TRP A 80 -8.08 -2.92 -15.22
N LEU A 81 -8.00 -2.12 -14.15
CA LEU A 81 -8.03 -2.60 -12.77
C LEU A 81 -9.36 -3.28 -12.41
N LEU A 82 -10.48 -2.87 -13.00
CA LEU A 82 -11.78 -3.49 -12.73
C LEU A 82 -11.78 -4.98 -13.05
N ASP A 83 -11.17 -5.35 -14.18
CA ASP A 83 -11.10 -6.74 -14.63
C ASP A 83 -9.90 -7.49 -14.02
N CYS A 84 -8.81 -6.77 -13.77
CA CYS A 84 -7.56 -7.37 -13.36
C CYS A 84 -7.39 -7.50 -11.84
N THR A 85 -8.15 -6.78 -11.01
CA THR A 85 -7.93 -6.81 -9.56
C THR A 85 -8.49 -8.07 -8.92
N SER A 86 -7.68 -8.75 -8.12
CA SER A 86 -8.10 -9.85 -7.26
C SER A 86 -8.51 -9.31 -5.88
N THR A 87 -7.63 -8.49 -5.28
CA THR A 87 -7.86 -7.82 -3.99
C THR A 87 -7.26 -6.42 -4.00
N PHE A 88 -7.89 -5.50 -3.26
CA PHE A 88 -7.35 -4.17 -2.99
C PHE A 88 -7.77 -3.77 -1.58
N ASP A 89 -6.83 -3.91 -0.65
CA ASP A 89 -7.06 -3.73 0.77
C ASP A 89 -6.45 -2.41 1.24
N VAL A 90 -7.22 -1.65 2.02
CA VAL A 90 -6.75 -0.45 2.72
C VAL A 90 -6.88 -0.66 4.23
N THR A 91 -5.77 -0.53 4.95
CA THR A 91 -5.73 -0.76 6.40
C THR A 91 -5.21 0.46 7.14
N ASN A 92 -5.76 0.76 8.31
CA ASN A 92 -5.19 1.72 9.24
C ASN A 92 -3.91 1.15 9.86
N ILE A 93 -2.81 1.88 9.78
CA ILE A 93 -1.54 1.52 10.42
C ILE A 93 -1.16 2.58 11.45
N GLY A 94 -0.47 2.13 12.51
CA GLY A 94 0.11 3.00 13.53
C GLY A 94 1.35 3.73 13.04
N GLU A 95 1.92 4.59 13.89
CA GLU A 95 3.16 5.31 13.60
C GLU A 95 4.37 4.37 13.51
N GLU A 96 4.44 3.38 14.40
CA GLU A 96 5.47 2.34 14.41
C GLU A 96 4.83 0.99 14.07
N TYR A 97 5.15 0.47 12.88
CA TYR A 97 4.64 -0.82 12.39
C TYR A 97 5.69 -1.60 11.57
N ASP A 98 6.81 -0.96 11.20
CA ASP A 98 7.96 -1.64 10.59
C ASP A 98 8.82 -2.26 11.69
N MET A 99 8.65 -3.57 11.88
CA MET A 99 9.34 -4.31 12.93
C MET A 99 10.74 -4.79 12.51
N ASP A 100 11.15 -4.66 11.24
CA ASP A 100 12.41 -5.24 10.76
C ASP A 100 13.62 -4.66 11.50
N ALA A 101 13.68 -3.34 11.65
CA ALA A 101 14.77 -2.67 12.36
C ALA A 101 14.86 -3.12 13.83
N ILE A 102 13.69 -3.24 14.50
CA ILE A 102 13.57 -3.67 15.89
C ILE A 102 14.05 -5.11 16.01
N VAL A 103 13.49 -6.02 15.21
CA VAL A 103 13.82 -7.45 15.23
C VAL A 103 15.30 -7.66 14.93
N ARG A 104 15.88 -6.98 13.93
CA ARG A 104 17.32 -7.06 13.63
C ARG A 104 18.17 -6.62 14.81
N ARG A 105 17.81 -5.55 15.50
CA ARG A 105 18.52 -5.08 16.69
C ARG A 105 18.47 -6.14 17.81
N HIS A 106 17.31 -6.73 18.05
CA HIS A 106 17.14 -7.78 19.05
C HIS A 106 17.93 -9.05 18.68
N ALA A 107 17.86 -9.50 17.44
CA ALA A 107 18.59 -10.68 16.96
C ALA A 107 20.11 -10.52 17.08
N ARG A 108 20.67 -9.34 16.77
CA ARG A 108 22.11 -9.06 16.93
C ARG A 108 22.55 -9.14 18.38
N ARG A 109 21.77 -8.60 19.33
CA ARG A 109 22.08 -8.66 20.76
C ARG A 109 22.08 -10.09 21.31
N LEU A 110 21.13 -10.92 20.88
CA LEU A 110 21.07 -12.32 21.29
C LEU A 110 22.30 -13.09 20.81
N ARG A 111 22.73 -12.89 19.57
CA ARG A 111 23.94 -13.54 19.01
C ARG A 111 25.23 -13.16 19.76
N GLN A 112 25.36 -11.90 20.18
CA GLN A 112 26.54 -11.43 20.93
C GLN A 112 26.60 -12.02 22.35
N ARG A 113 25.45 -12.29 22.97
CA ARG A 113 25.36 -12.92 24.29
C ARG A 113 25.62 -14.42 24.29
N SER A 114 25.39 -15.11 23.17
CA SER A 114 25.68 -16.54 23.02
C SER A 114 27.15 -16.84 22.68
N CYS A 115 28.00 -15.82 22.55
CA CYS A 115 29.42 -15.96 22.23
C CYS A 115 30.34 -15.64 23.42
N ILE A 116 29.76 -15.55 24.63
CA ILE A 116 30.42 -15.41 25.94
C ILE A 116 29.95 -16.60 26.77
#